data_AF-A0A6N7AAR5-F1
#
_entry.id   AF-A0A6N7AAR5-F1
#
_cell.length_a   1.000
_cell.length_b   1.000
_cell.length_c   1.000
_cell.angle_alpha   90.00
_cell.angle_beta   90.00
_cell.angle_gamma   90.00
#
_symmetry.space_group_name_H-M   'P 1'
#
loop_
_entity.id
_entity.type
_entity.pdbx_description
1 polymer ?
#
loop_
_entity_poly.entity_id
_entity_poly.type
_entity_poly.pdbx_seq_one_letter_code
_entity_poly.pdbx_strand_id
1 'polypeptide(L)'
;MKKCPYCAELIQDEAVLCRYCGKNLPPKGDSALRIITADEFCKLPANYKPPTNDIEAIYQEQLATFQQGKWRECALPPRHGYIPRHYLDRVSLEEFLVLKEEMLRKCWEESDKTPDGMIDWLWANHSRWKNIAASDAFTALCISLGSFIRSTISSLYNRYLENLLESVLTVIPSESVMSSSSILESVEKAPAVREIPEVYRSTLIAEAKRLISMNTPYKVRKAASLAELMDEIDNLAVKIAGLLDKRHKKFSSNSPYSFIVEYTEIQKAVGEATKNDSRFSEGTRADLCLQVGKELKKRNYM
;
A
#
# COMPACT_ATOMS: atom_id res chain seq x y z
N MET A 1 37.39 -19.29 -10.21
CA MET A 1 36.75 -20.14 -11.24
C MET A 1 35.32 -20.43 -10.81
N LYS A 2 34.34 -20.36 -11.73
CA LYS A 2 32.91 -20.64 -11.47
C LYS A 2 32.39 -21.70 -12.44
N LYS A 3 31.30 -22.38 -12.08
CA LYS A 3 30.57 -23.23 -13.03
C LYS A 3 29.65 -22.36 -13.90
N CYS A 4 29.61 -22.64 -15.20
CA CYS A 4 28.61 -22.08 -16.10
C CYS A 4 27.22 -22.57 -15.69
N PRO A 5 26.21 -21.69 -15.48
CA PRO A 5 24.86 -22.09 -15.08
C PRO A 5 24.12 -22.86 -16.18
N TYR A 6 24.60 -22.82 -17.42
CA TYR A 6 23.93 -23.44 -18.57
C TYR A 6 24.49 -24.80 -18.98
N CYS A 7 25.80 -25.01 -18.83
CA CYS A 7 26.46 -26.26 -19.23
C CYS A 7 27.33 -26.88 -18.15
N ALA A 8 27.35 -26.31 -16.94
CA ALA A 8 28.11 -26.77 -15.77
C ALA A 8 29.65 -26.78 -15.90
N GLU A 9 30.21 -26.41 -17.06
CA GLU A 9 31.65 -26.33 -17.28
C GLU A 9 32.34 -25.26 -16.43
N LEU A 10 33.59 -25.53 -16.06
CA LEU A 10 34.42 -24.59 -15.30
C LEU A 10 34.96 -23.49 -16.20
N ILE A 11 34.61 -22.25 -15.86
CA ILE A 11 34.96 -21.03 -16.57
C ILE A 11 35.65 -20.03 -15.63
N GLN A 12 36.35 -19.06 -16.21
CA GLN A 12 36.94 -17.96 -15.43
C GLN A 12 35.85 -17.12 -14.77
N ASP A 13 36.21 -16.49 -13.66
CA ASP A 13 35.26 -15.71 -12.87
C ASP A 13 34.83 -14.46 -13.63
N GLU A 14 35.75 -13.82 -14.33
CA GLU A 14 35.54 -12.62 -15.13
C GLU A 14 34.86 -12.90 -16.49
N ALA A 15 34.58 -14.16 -16.81
CA ALA A 15 33.96 -14.52 -18.09
C ALA A 15 32.54 -13.93 -18.22
N VAL A 16 32.33 -13.18 -19.31
CA VAL A 16 31.03 -12.65 -19.78
C VAL A 16 30.31 -13.60 -20.73
N LEU A 17 31.04 -14.49 -21.40
CA LEU A 17 30.51 -15.50 -22.32
C LEU A 17 31.13 -16.86 -21.96
N CYS A 18 30.32 -17.92 -21.94
CA CYS A 18 30.86 -19.27 -21.75
C CYS A 18 31.55 -19.75 -23.04
N ARG A 19 32.86 -20.03 -22.98
CA ARG A 19 33.62 -20.56 -24.11
C ARG A 19 33.13 -21.92 -24.65
N TYR A 20 32.39 -22.67 -23.83
CA TYR A 20 31.94 -24.03 -24.18
C TYR A 20 30.56 -24.04 -24.83
N CYS A 21 29.58 -23.31 -24.27
CA CYS A 21 28.22 -23.30 -24.80
C CYS A 21 27.85 -22.03 -25.57
N GLY A 22 28.74 -21.02 -25.62
CA GLY A 22 28.51 -19.76 -26.33
C GLY A 22 27.42 -18.86 -25.72
N LYS A 23 26.83 -19.22 -24.58
CA LYS A 23 25.81 -18.37 -23.92
C LYS A 23 26.45 -17.24 -23.13
N ASN A 24 25.84 -16.06 -23.19
CA ASN A 24 26.17 -14.93 -22.31
C ASN A 24 25.89 -15.33 -20.86
N LEU A 25 26.86 -15.08 -20.00
CA LEU A 25 26.76 -15.33 -18.58
C LEU A 25 26.12 -14.11 -17.91
N PRO A 26 25.29 -14.31 -16.87
CA PRO A 26 24.84 -13.18 -16.07
C PRO A 26 26.07 -12.44 -15.52
N PRO A 27 26.09 -11.10 -15.56
CA PRO A 27 27.22 -10.30 -15.08
C PRO A 27 27.61 -10.73 -13.67
N LYS A 28 28.91 -10.99 -13.47
CA LYS A 28 29.41 -11.51 -12.20
C LYS A 28 29.64 -10.35 -11.25
N GLY A 29 28.92 -10.31 -10.13
CA GLY A 29 29.17 -9.33 -9.06
C GLY A 29 28.40 -8.02 -9.18
N ASP A 30 27.99 -7.62 -10.38
CA ASP A 30 26.79 -6.80 -10.52
C ASP A 30 25.60 -7.75 -10.48
N SER A 31 25.22 -8.20 -9.28
CA SER A 31 23.81 -8.45 -9.03
C SER A 31 23.11 -7.15 -9.41
N ALA A 32 22.70 -7.03 -10.69
CA ALA A 32 22.22 -5.80 -11.28
C ALA A 32 21.25 -5.21 -10.28
N LEU A 33 21.70 -4.15 -9.58
CA LEU A 33 21.03 -3.63 -8.39
C LEU A 33 19.57 -3.60 -8.73
N ARG A 34 18.78 -4.46 -8.09
CA ARG A 34 17.37 -4.57 -8.46
C ARG A 34 16.82 -3.18 -8.17
N ILE A 35 16.48 -2.45 -9.23
CA ILE A 35 15.83 -1.16 -9.09
C ILE A 35 14.44 -1.54 -8.66
N ILE A 36 14.17 -1.37 -7.38
CA ILE A 36 12.84 -1.55 -6.83
C ILE A 36 12.19 -0.18 -6.87
N THR A 37 10.99 -0.14 -7.46
CA THR A 37 10.19 1.07 -7.43
C THR A 37 9.77 1.39 -6.00
N ALA A 38 9.54 2.66 -5.68
CA ALA A 38 8.99 3.03 -4.38
C ALA A 38 7.72 2.22 -4.04
N ASP A 39 6.84 2.00 -5.02
CA ASP A 39 5.61 1.21 -4.86
C ASP A 39 5.90 -0.26 -4.47
N GLU A 40 6.86 -0.92 -5.12
CA GLU A 40 7.26 -2.28 -4.76
C GLU A 40 7.97 -2.35 -3.40
N PHE A 41 8.62 -1.27 -2.95
CA PHE A 41 9.29 -1.23 -1.64
C PHE A 41 8.30 -1.06 -0.49
N CYS A 42 7.25 -0.27 -0.67
CA CYS A 42 6.24 -0.01 0.36
C CYS A 42 5.26 -1.17 0.57
N LYS A 43 5.07 -2.01 -0.46
CA LYS A 43 4.13 -3.12 -0.40
C LYS A 43 4.77 -4.35 0.22
N LEU A 44 4.08 -4.93 1.20
CA LEU A 44 4.48 -6.22 1.72
C LEU A 44 4.38 -7.29 0.61
N PRO A 45 5.32 -8.26 0.57
CA PRO A 45 5.21 -9.39 -0.34
C PRO A 45 3.85 -10.08 -0.20
N ALA A 46 3.27 -10.56 -1.30
CA ALA A 46 1.95 -11.21 -1.27
C ALA A 46 1.88 -12.45 -0.34
N ASN A 47 3.03 -13.08 -0.06
CA ASN A 47 3.18 -14.21 0.86
C ASN A 47 3.73 -13.81 2.24
N TYR A 48 3.84 -12.51 2.53
CA TYR A 48 4.29 -12.02 3.82
C TYR A 48 3.31 -12.48 4.90
N LYS A 49 3.87 -13.05 5.98
CA LYS A 49 3.13 -13.39 7.18
C LYS A 49 3.76 -12.63 8.33
N PRO A 50 2.99 -11.85 9.10
CA PRO A 50 3.55 -11.15 10.24
C PRO A 50 4.10 -12.14 11.28
N PRO A 51 5.15 -11.79 12.03
CA PRO A 51 5.73 -12.68 13.03
C PRO A 51 4.69 -13.06 14.08
N THR A 52 4.29 -14.34 14.12
CA THR A 52 3.18 -14.81 14.98
C THR A 52 3.45 -14.54 16.46
N ASN A 53 4.71 -14.66 16.90
CA ASN A 53 5.09 -14.39 18.29
C ASN A 53 4.92 -12.91 18.65
N ASP A 54 5.21 -11.98 17.74
CA ASP A 54 5.04 -10.54 17.97
C ASP A 54 3.55 -10.19 18.04
N ILE A 55 2.74 -10.75 17.13
CA ILE A 55 1.28 -10.58 17.15
C ILE A 55 0.69 -11.11 18.45
N GLU A 56 1.13 -12.29 18.90
CA GLU A 56 0.67 -12.85 20.17
C GLU A 56 1.11 -12.00 21.36
N ALA A 57 2.35 -11.51 21.38
CA ALA A 57 2.83 -10.63 22.45
C ALA A 57 2.00 -9.33 22.54
N ILE A 58 1.74 -8.68 21.40
CA ILE A 58 0.88 -7.48 21.32
C ILE A 58 -0.52 -7.81 21.81
N TYR A 59 -1.10 -8.95 21.39
CA TYR A 59 -2.42 -9.39 21.83
C TYR A 59 -2.47 -9.61 23.33
N GLN A 60 -1.49 -10.30 23.92
CA GLN A 60 -1.44 -10.56 25.35
C GLN A 60 -1.27 -9.28 26.18
N GLU A 61 -0.47 -8.32 25.72
CA GLU A 61 -0.34 -7.02 26.38
C GLU A 61 -1.68 -6.25 26.33
N GLN A 62 -2.33 -6.21 25.16
CA GLN A 62 -3.63 -5.59 25.03
C GLN A 62 -4.68 -6.28 25.90
N LEU A 63 -4.72 -7.61 25.90
CA LEU A 63 -5.63 -8.41 26.73
C LEU A 63 -5.41 -8.14 28.22
N ALA A 64 -4.17 -8.03 28.68
CA ALA A 64 -3.88 -7.70 30.07
C ALA A 64 -4.45 -6.33 30.46
N THR A 65 -4.24 -5.29 29.62
CA THR A 65 -4.84 -3.97 29.87
C THR A 65 -6.36 -4.01 29.79
N PHE A 66 -6.91 -4.81 28.87
CA PHE A 66 -8.34 -5.02 28.71
C PHE A 66 -8.94 -5.64 29.98
N GLN A 67 -8.34 -6.70 30.52
CA GLN A 67 -8.73 -7.37 31.76
C GLN A 67 -8.63 -6.48 33.02
N GLN A 68 -7.74 -5.48 33.00
CA GLN A 68 -7.64 -4.46 34.06
C GLN A 68 -8.79 -3.43 34.02
N GLY A 69 -9.76 -3.59 33.12
CA GLY A 69 -10.96 -2.75 33.05
C GLY A 69 -10.98 -1.78 31.88
N LYS A 70 -9.94 -1.76 31.03
CA LYS A 70 -9.91 -0.92 29.82
C LYS A 70 -11.05 -1.25 28.84
N TRP A 71 -11.62 -2.45 28.91
CA TRP A 71 -12.82 -2.79 28.16
C TRP A 71 -13.97 -1.81 28.40
N ARG A 72 -14.08 -1.19 29.58
CA ARG A 72 -15.12 -0.20 29.89
C ARG A 72 -15.03 1.05 29.02
N GLU A 73 -13.83 1.37 28.51
CA GLU A 73 -13.67 2.48 27.56
C GLU A 73 -14.41 2.20 26.25
N CYS A 74 -14.66 0.94 25.89
CA CYS A 74 -15.48 0.59 24.74
C CYS A 74 -16.93 1.03 24.89
N ALA A 75 -17.43 1.30 26.11
CA ALA A 75 -18.76 1.86 26.34
C ALA A 75 -18.82 3.36 26.00
N LEU A 76 -17.70 4.08 26.09
CA LEU A 76 -17.64 5.52 25.85
C LEU A 76 -18.03 5.88 24.40
N PRO A 77 -18.55 7.09 24.16
CA PRO A 77 -18.79 7.56 22.80
C PRO A 77 -17.45 7.59 22.03
N PRO A 78 -17.42 7.19 20.74
CA PRO A 78 -16.20 7.25 19.96
C PRO A 78 -15.69 8.69 19.89
N ARG A 79 -14.41 8.92 20.21
CA ARG A 79 -13.82 10.28 20.14
C ARG A 79 -13.94 10.90 18.73
N HIS A 80 -13.97 10.05 17.71
CA HIS A 80 -14.14 10.42 16.31
C HIS A 80 -14.99 9.37 15.59
N GLY A 81 -16.31 9.30 15.82
CA GLY A 81 -17.13 8.37 15.03
C GLY A 81 -18.57 8.14 15.48
N TYR A 82 -19.40 7.90 14.48
CA TYR A 82 -20.73 7.30 14.50
C TYR A 82 -21.61 7.64 15.70
N ILE A 83 -22.28 8.80 15.62
CA ILE A 83 -23.56 9.00 16.29
C ILE A 83 -24.60 8.42 15.33
N PRO A 84 -25.25 7.31 15.65
CA PRO A 84 -26.12 6.69 14.68
C PRO A 84 -27.31 7.61 14.41
N ARG A 85 -27.66 7.81 13.14
CA ARG A 85 -28.56 8.90 12.71
C ARG A 85 -30.00 8.75 13.20
N HIS A 86 -30.41 7.54 13.60
CA HIS A 86 -31.79 7.20 13.94
C HIS A 86 -32.12 7.23 15.44
N TYR A 87 -31.19 7.70 16.28
CA TYR A 87 -31.42 7.79 17.74
C TYR A 87 -32.26 8.98 18.15
N LEU A 88 -32.14 10.09 17.43
CA LEU A 88 -32.67 11.39 17.86
C LEU A 88 -34.19 11.39 18.10
N ASP A 89 -34.92 10.44 17.51
CA ASP A 89 -36.38 10.40 17.59
C ASP A 89 -36.92 9.41 18.62
N ARG A 90 -36.09 8.53 19.23
CA ARG A 90 -36.59 7.42 20.07
C ARG A 90 -35.80 7.14 21.35
N VAL A 91 -34.51 7.45 21.40
CA VAL A 91 -33.63 7.13 22.54
C VAL A 91 -32.58 8.23 22.66
N SER A 92 -32.46 8.84 23.84
CA SER A 92 -31.44 9.84 24.12
C SER A 92 -30.02 9.24 24.05
N LEU A 93 -29.01 10.10 23.85
CA LEU A 93 -27.61 9.65 23.88
C LEU A 93 -27.26 8.96 25.21
N GLU A 94 -27.81 9.45 26.32
CA GLU A 94 -27.58 8.88 27.66
C GLU A 94 -28.18 7.48 27.79
N GLU A 95 -29.44 7.29 27.38
CA GLU A 95 -30.07 5.96 27.36
C GLU A 95 -29.33 4.98 26.44
N PHE A 96 -28.81 5.46 25.31
CA PHE A 96 -27.98 4.63 24.42
C PHE A 96 -26.68 4.19 25.07
N LEU A 97 -25.98 5.11 25.76
CA LEU A 97 -24.73 4.78 26.46
C LEU A 97 -24.97 3.81 27.61
N VAL A 98 -26.07 3.96 28.36
CA VAL A 98 -26.48 3.00 29.41
C VAL A 98 -26.73 1.62 28.82
N LEU A 99 -27.48 1.52 27.72
CA LEU A 99 -27.73 0.25 27.03
C LEU A 99 -26.42 -0.40 26.57
N LYS A 100 -25.54 0.40 25.96
CA LYS A 100 -24.23 -0.05 25.48
C LYS A 100 -23.36 -0.58 26.61
N GLU A 101 -23.31 0.12 27.75
CA GLU A 101 -22.60 -0.32 28.95
C GLU A 101 -23.17 -1.61 29.53
N GLU A 102 -24.51 -1.73 29.62
CA GLU A 102 -25.15 -2.95 30.11
C GLU A 102 -24.84 -4.15 29.22
N MET A 103 -24.93 -3.99 27.89
CA MET A 103 -24.58 -5.02 26.91
C MET A 103 -23.13 -5.45 27.05
N LEU A 104 -22.21 -4.48 27.16
CA LEU A 104 -20.79 -4.73 27.30
C LEU A 104 -20.47 -5.47 28.61
N ARG A 105 -21.12 -5.10 29.72
CA ARG A 105 -20.97 -5.78 31.02
C ARG A 105 -21.46 -7.23 30.97
N LYS A 106 -22.66 -7.49 30.43
CA LYS A 106 -23.18 -8.86 30.28
C LYS A 106 -22.26 -9.71 29.40
N CYS A 107 -21.83 -9.13 28.29
CA CYS A 107 -20.87 -9.75 27.39
C CYS A 107 -19.56 -10.12 28.11
N TRP A 108 -19.03 -9.23 28.95
CA TRP A 108 -17.85 -9.52 29.76
C TRP A 108 -18.07 -10.62 30.80
N GLU A 109 -19.22 -10.61 31.49
CA GLU A 109 -19.56 -11.59 32.53
C GLU A 109 -19.82 -12.99 31.98
N GLU A 110 -20.39 -13.09 30.78
CA GLU A 110 -20.82 -14.35 30.15
C GLU A 110 -19.86 -14.90 29.10
N SER A 111 -18.82 -14.16 28.72
CA SER A 111 -17.76 -14.65 27.82
C SER A 111 -16.57 -15.23 28.59
N ASP A 112 -15.53 -15.64 27.86
CA ASP A 112 -14.23 -16.03 28.41
C ASP A 112 -13.38 -14.84 28.87
N LYS A 113 -13.95 -13.62 28.90
CA LYS A 113 -13.26 -12.37 29.28
C LYS A 113 -12.10 -12.02 28.34
N THR A 114 -12.26 -12.38 27.06
CA THR A 114 -11.39 -11.93 25.97
C THR A 114 -12.18 -11.09 24.97
N PRO A 115 -11.53 -10.19 24.20
CA PRO A 115 -12.18 -9.46 23.12
C PRO A 115 -12.86 -10.39 22.10
N ASP A 116 -12.20 -11.49 21.74
CA ASP A 116 -12.69 -12.48 20.79
C ASP A 116 -13.95 -13.18 21.33
N GLY A 117 -13.92 -13.69 22.57
CA GLY A 117 -15.08 -14.33 23.18
C GLY A 117 -16.23 -13.35 23.45
N MET A 118 -15.94 -12.07 23.68
CA MET A 118 -16.97 -11.03 23.74
C MET A 118 -17.66 -10.81 22.40
N ILE A 119 -16.89 -10.77 21.31
CA ILE A 119 -17.44 -10.67 19.94
C ILE A 119 -18.32 -11.89 19.64
N ASP A 120 -17.82 -13.09 19.93
CA ASP A 120 -18.56 -14.34 19.72
C ASP A 120 -19.87 -14.38 20.51
N TRP A 121 -19.82 -13.96 21.78
CA TRP A 121 -21.02 -13.85 22.63
C TRP A 121 -22.02 -12.85 22.06
N LEU A 122 -21.55 -11.68 21.59
CA LEU A 122 -22.40 -10.66 20.98
C LEU A 122 -23.11 -11.22 19.74
N TRP A 123 -22.40 -11.92 18.86
CA TRP A 123 -22.99 -12.53 17.66
C TRP A 123 -24.01 -13.63 18.01
N ALA A 124 -23.68 -14.50 18.97
CA ALA A 124 -24.58 -15.55 19.43
C ALA A 124 -25.89 -14.99 20.03
N ASN A 125 -25.82 -13.81 20.64
CA ASN A 125 -26.96 -13.15 21.29
C ASN A 125 -27.60 -12.04 20.45
N HIS A 126 -27.13 -11.77 19.22
CA HIS A 126 -27.62 -10.66 18.38
C HIS A 126 -29.16 -10.69 18.20
N SER A 127 -29.75 -11.89 18.10
CA SER A 127 -31.20 -12.06 17.95
C SER A 127 -32.04 -11.62 19.16
N ARG A 128 -31.43 -11.45 20.35
CA ARG A 128 -32.09 -10.92 21.55
C ARG A 128 -32.25 -9.41 21.51
N TRP A 129 -31.50 -8.73 20.63
CA TRP A 129 -31.38 -7.27 20.56
C TRP A 129 -32.16 -6.69 19.38
N LYS A 130 -33.43 -7.10 19.22
CA LYS A 130 -34.24 -6.81 18.02
C LYS A 130 -34.66 -5.35 17.84
N ASN A 131 -34.54 -4.51 18.86
CA ASN A 131 -34.81 -3.07 18.70
C ASN A 131 -33.60 -2.39 18.05
N ILE A 132 -33.86 -1.45 17.14
CA ILE A 132 -32.89 -0.63 16.41
C ILE A 132 -31.78 -0.11 17.35
N ALA A 133 -32.15 0.41 18.53
CA ALA A 133 -31.19 0.95 19.49
C ALA A 133 -30.15 -0.09 19.99
N ALA A 134 -30.54 -1.37 20.06
CA ALA A 134 -29.67 -2.45 20.50
C ALA A 134 -28.82 -3.03 19.36
N SER A 135 -29.33 -3.01 18.12
CA SER A 135 -28.57 -3.35 16.90
C SER A 135 -27.43 -2.36 16.63
N ASP A 136 -27.71 -1.08 16.81
CA ASP A 136 -26.71 -0.02 16.61
C ASP A 136 -25.71 0.01 17.80
N ALA A 137 -26.15 -0.28 19.03
CA ALA A 137 -25.25 -0.49 20.18
C ALA A 137 -24.32 -1.69 19.94
N PHE A 138 -24.85 -2.80 19.43
CA PHE A 138 -24.09 -3.96 19.00
C PHE A 138 -23.03 -3.59 17.95
N THR A 139 -23.40 -2.83 16.91
CA THR A 139 -22.47 -2.42 15.85
C THR A 139 -21.36 -1.53 16.42
N ALA A 140 -21.71 -0.55 17.25
CA ALA A 140 -20.75 0.33 17.90
C ALA A 140 -19.79 -0.44 18.83
N LEU A 141 -20.28 -1.46 19.54
CA LEU A 141 -19.46 -2.34 20.37
C LEU A 141 -18.52 -3.20 19.54
N CYS A 142 -18.99 -3.81 18.44
CA CYS A 142 -18.14 -4.59 17.55
C CYS A 142 -16.99 -3.76 16.98
N ILE A 143 -17.25 -2.50 16.61
CA ILE A 143 -16.22 -1.56 16.15
C ILE A 143 -15.22 -1.25 17.27
N SER A 144 -15.72 -0.99 18.49
CA SER A 144 -14.89 -0.62 19.65
C SER A 144 -14.04 -1.79 20.15
N LEU A 145 -14.58 -3.01 20.13
CA LEU A 145 -13.87 -4.24 20.48
C LEU A 145 -12.92 -4.68 19.36
N GLY A 146 -13.24 -4.33 18.11
CA GLY A 146 -12.50 -4.71 16.92
C GLY A 146 -11.01 -4.46 17.04
N SER A 147 -10.59 -3.34 17.63
CA SER A 147 -9.16 -2.99 17.81
C SER A 147 -8.37 -3.92 18.74
N PHE A 148 -9.05 -4.76 19.52
CA PHE A 148 -8.45 -5.68 20.49
C PHE A 148 -8.47 -7.14 20.02
N ILE A 149 -9.16 -7.45 18.92
CA ILE A 149 -9.26 -8.80 18.36
C ILE A 149 -7.95 -9.16 17.67
N ARG A 150 -7.50 -10.41 17.83
CA ARG A 150 -6.25 -10.93 17.26
C ARG A 150 -6.12 -10.71 15.75
N SER A 151 -7.18 -10.97 14.98
CA SER A 151 -7.18 -10.78 13.52
C SER A 151 -7.02 -9.31 13.11
N THR A 152 -7.62 -8.39 13.86
CA THR A 152 -7.46 -6.95 13.66
C THR A 152 -6.06 -6.49 14.02
N ILE A 153 -5.47 -6.98 15.11
CA ILE A 153 -4.07 -6.68 15.48
C ILE A 153 -3.13 -7.05 14.34
N SER A 154 -3.28 -8.24 13.75
CA SER A 154 -2.49 -8.64 12.58
C SER A 154 -2.68 -7.72 11.38
N SER A 155 -3.90 -7.25 11.13
CA SER A 155 -4.20 -6.34 10.01
C SER A 155 -3.62 -4.95 10.24
N LEU A 156 -3.75 -4.43 11.47
CA LEU A 156 -3.17 -3.16 11.90
C LEU A 156 -1.64 -3.22 11.85
N TYR A 157 -1.03 -4.33 12.29
CA TYR A 157 0.41 -4.54 12.20
C TYR A 157 0.90 -4.40 10.75
N ASN A 158 0.25 -5.09 9.80
CA ASN A 158 0.61 -4.98 8.39
C ASN A 158 0.46 -3.55 7.86
N ARG A 159 -0.66 -2.88 8.18
CA ARG A 159 -0.91 -1.50 7.76
C ARG A 159 0.13 -0.53 8.32
N TYR A 160 0.46 -0.64 9.61
CA TYR A 160 1.49 0.19 10.22
C TYR A 160 2.87 -0.09 9.65
N LEU A 161 3.16 -1.34 9.29
CA LEU A 161 4.41 -1.72 8.64
C LEU A 161 4.54 -1.13 7.25
N GLU A 162 3.48 -1.21 6.43
CA GLU A 162 3.44 -0.58 5.09
C GLU A 162 3.60 0.94 5.19
N ASN A 163 2.84 1.59 6.08
CA ASN A 163 2.97 3.03 6.32
C ASN A 163 4.37 3.42 6.80
N LEU A 164 5.00 2.58 7.63
CA LEU A 164 6.37 2.80 8.10
C LEU A 164 7.36 2.70 6.94
N LEU A 165 7.26 1.65 6.11
CA LEU A 165 8.11 1.47 4.93
C LEU A 165 7.94 2.62 3.93
N GLU A 166 6.71 3.08 3.71
CA GLU A 166 6.42 4.26 2.89
C GLU A 166 7.03 5.53 3.47
N SER A 167 6.88 5.74 4.78
CA SER A 167 7.44 6.90 5.46
C SER A 167 8.97 6.88 5.49
N VAL A 168 9.63 5.73 5.38
CA VAL A 168 11.10 5.67 5.23
C VAL A 168 11.53 6.29 3.90
N LEU A 169 10.76 6.08 2.83
CA LEU A 169 11.07 6.64 1.51
C LEU A 169 10.97 8.16 1.44
N THR A 170 10.18 8.78 2.32
CA THR A 170 10.06 10.24 2.35
C THR A 170 11.31 10.92 2.93
N VAL A 171 12.04 10.22 3.80
CA VAL A 171 13.27 10.69 4.45
C VAL A 171 14.51 10.52 3.53
N ILE A 172 14.42 9.62 2.53
CA ILE A 172 15.51 9.33 1.61
C ILE A 172 15.63 10.44 0.53
N PRO A 173 16.83 11.02 0.31
CA PRO A 173 17.09 11.97 -0.77
C PRO A 173 16.86 11.32 -2.15
N SER A 174 16.21 12.05 -3.08
CA SER A 174 15.72 11.57 -4.38
C SER A 174 16.77 10.98 -5.33
N GLU A 175 18.05 11.30 -5.15
CA GLU A 175 19.13 10.92 -6.07
C GLU A 175 20.24 10.08 -5.44
N SER A 176 20.07 9.66 -4.17
CA SER A 176 21.14 8.95 -3.46
C SER A 176 21.01 7.43 -3.61
N VAL A 177 22.09 6.79 -4.09
CA VAL A 177 22.29 5.35 -3.88
C VAL A 177 22.62 5.17 -2.41
N MET A 178 21.61 4.85 -1.61
CA MET A 178 21.82 4.65 -0.18
C MET A 178 22.34 3.25 0.10
N SER A 179 23.32 3.16 1.00
CA SER A 179 23.68 1.89 1.61
C SER A 179 22.54 1.38 2.48
N SER A 180 22.44 0.06 2.64
CA SER A 180 21.48 -0.58 3.54
C SER A 180 21.52 0.04 4.94
N SER A 181 22.72 0.32 5.47
CA SER A 181 22.91 0.93 6.79
C SER A 181 22.17 2.26 6.95
N SER A 182 22.21 3.12 5.93
CA SER A 182 21.62 4.45 6.01
C SER A 182 20.10 4.42 5.87
N ILE A 183 19.55 3.44 5.13
CA ILE A 183 18.10 3.17 5.11
C ILE A 183 17.65 2.67 6.49
N LEU A 184 18.41 1.76 7.11
CA LEU A 184 18.08 1.21 8.44
C LEU A 184 18.05 2.28 9.53
N GLU A 185 18.93 3.27 9.48
CA GLU A 185 18.90 4.43 10.39
C GLU A 185 17.70 5.35 10.15
N SER A 186 17.20 5.41 8.91
CA SER A 186 16.03 6.21 8.55
C SER A 186 14.73 5.63 9.09
N VAL A 187 14.66 4.31 9.36
CA VAL A 187 13.47 3.64 9.91
C VAL A 187 13.01 4.29 11.22
N GLU A 188 13.94 4.57 12.14
CA GLU A 188 13.60 5.16 13.45
C GLU A 188 13.23 6.64 13.36
N LYS A 189 13.71 7.32 12.32
CA LYS A 189 13.49 8.76 12.10
C LYS A 189 12.24 9.04 11.24
N ALA A 190 11.63 8.01 10.67
CA ALA A 190 10.46 8.12 9.82
C ALA A 190 9.30 8.78 10.59
N PRO A 191 8.65 9.83 10.04
CA PRO A 191 7.51 10.50 10.68
C PRO A 191 6.43 9.55 11.21
N ALA A 192 6.11 8.49 10.46
CA ALA A 192 5.10 7.50 10.84
C ALA A 192 5.39 6.81 12.19
N VAL A 193 6.65 6.73 12.64
CA VAL A 193 7.00 6.12 13.94
C VAL A 193 6.28 6.79 15.11
N ARG A 194 6.00 8.09 15.01
CA ARG A 194 5.27 8.85 16.04
C ARG A 194 3.79 8.52 16.09
N GLU A 195 3.22 8.06 14.97
CA GLU A 195 1.81 7.70 14.84
C GLU A 195 1.55 6.23 15.21
N ILE A 196 2.59 5.39 15.20
CA ILE A 196 2.51 3.99 15.61
C ILE A 196 2.26 3.92 17.14
N PRO A 197 1.20 3.21 17.58
CA PRO A 197 0.96 2.99 19.00
C PRO A 197 2.14 2.27 19.65
N GLU A 198 2.45 2.65 20.89
CA GLU A 198 3.67 2.21 21.59
C GLU A 198 3.86 0.68 21.60
N VAL A 199 2.78 -0.07 21.85
CA VAL A 199 2.76 -1.55 21.86
C VAL A 199 3.23 -2.20 20.55
N TYR A 200 3.07 -1.51 19.40
CA TYR A 200 3.52 -2.04 18.10
C TYR A 200 4.93 -1.56 17.71
N ARG A 201 5.41 -0.48 18.33
CA ARG A 201 6.50 0.35 17.76
C ARG A 201 7.82 -0.39 17.65
N SER A 202 8.24 -1.04 18.72
CA SER A 202 9.53 -1.76 18.77
C SER A 202 9.55 -2.93 17.78
N THR A 203 8.49 -3.75 17.76
CA THR A 203 8.36 -4.90 16.86
C THR A 203 8.29 -4.48 15.40
N LEU A 204 7.54 -3.42 15.07
CA LEU A 204 7.43 -2.92 13.69
C LEU A 204 8.73 -2.32 13.17
N ILE A 205 9.46 -1.59 14.01
CA ILE A 205 10.78 -1.05 13.63
C ILE A 205 11.76 -2.22 13.37
N ALA A 206 11.78 -3.22 14.25
CA ALA A 206 12.63 -4.40 14.08
C ALA A 206 12.27 -5.15 12.79
N GLU A 207 10.98 -5.34 12.51
CA GLU A 207 10.50 -6.05 11.35
C GLU A 207 10.74 -5.27 10.04
N ALA A 208 10.52 -3.96 10.04
CA ALA A 208 10.88 -3.10 8.92
C ALA A 208 12.38 -3.20 8.61
N LYS A 209 13.24 -3.13 9.63
CA LYS A 209 14.69 -3.30 9.48
C LYS A 209 15.04 -4.69 8.93
N ARG A 210 14.37 -5.75 9.39
CA ARG A 210 14.56 -7.12 8.90
C ARG A 210 14.19 -7.22 7.42
N LEU A 211 13.02 -6.70 7.04
CA LEU A 211 12.54 -6.70 5.66
C LEU A 211 13.45 -5.90 4.73
N ILE A 212 13.94 -4.74 5.16
CA ILE A 212 14.91 -3.95 4.39
C ILE A 212 16.22 -4.72 4.21
N SER A 213 16.72 -5.36 5.27
CA SER A 213 18.00 -6.09 5.25
C SER A 213 17.98 -7.31 4.33
N MET A 214 16.91 -8.11 4.35
CA MET A 214 16.75 -9.32 3.53
C MET A 214 16.83 -9.08 2.02
N ASN A 215 16.58 -7.85 1.65
CA ASN A 215 16.18 -7.46 0.33
C ASN A 215 17.31 -6.64 -0.33
N THR A 216 18.28 -6.15 0.44
CA THR A 216 19.44 -5.41 -0.09
C THR A 216 20.43 -6.27 -0.92
N PRO A 217 21.11 -5.68 -1.92
CA PRO A 217 21.20 -4.25 -2.21
C PRO A 217 20.16 -3.75 -3.25
N TYR A 218 19.49 -2.63 -2.95
CA TYR A 218 18.57 -1.95 -3.87
C TYR A 218 19.05 -0.55 -4.22
N LYS A 219 18.75 -0.16 -5.45
CA LYS A 219 18.59 1.25 -5.80
C LYS A 219 17.10 1.55 -5.67
N VAL A 220 16.72 2.20 -4.59
CA VAL A 220 15.36 2.75 -4.46
C VAL A 220 15.32 4.01 -5.32
N ARG A 221 14.54 3.97 -6.39
CA ARG A 221 14.22 5.19 -7.12
C ARG A 221 12.99 5.78 -6.45
N LYS A 222 13.12 6.98 -5.86
CA LYS A 222 11.97 7.71 -5.32
C LYS A 222 10.91 7.78 -6.43
N ALA A 223 9.65 7.53 -6.08
CA ALA A 223 8.56 7.83 -7.00
C ALA A 223 8.75 9.28 -7.46
N ALA A 224 8.71 9.51 -8.78
CA ALA A 224 8.68 10.86 -9.30
C ALA A 224 7.60 11.62 -8.52
N SER A 225 7.91 12.81 -8.02
CA SER A 225 6.89 13.64 -7.37
C SER A 225 5.69 13.78 -8.31
N LEU A 226 4.48 14.02 -7.78
CA LEU A 226 3.32 14.20 -8.65
C LEU A 226 3.58 15.29 -9.72
N ALA A 227 4.33 16.33 -9.36
CA ALA A 227 4.77 17.38 -10.29
C ALA A 227 5.72 16.83 -11.37
N GLU A 228 6.74 16.06 -11.00
CA GLU A 228 7.65 15.43 -11.97
C GLU A 228 6.92 14.44 -12.89
N LEU A 229 5.96 13.69 -12.37
CA LEU A 229 5.12 12.80 -13.18
C LEU A 229 4.25 13.59 -14.15
N MET A 230 3.69 14.72 -13.72
CA MET A 230 2.93 15.62 -14.59
C MET A 230 3.81 16.20 -15.70
N ASP A 231 5.03 16.64 -15.38
CA ASP A 231 5.99 17.13 -16.37
C ASP A 231 6.40 16.03 -17.36
N GLU A 232 6.60 14.79 -16.89
CA GLU A 232 6.86 13.64 -17.76
C GLU A 232 5.66 13.32 -18.66
N ILE A 233 4.44 13.38 -18.15
CA ILE A 233 3.20 13.20 -18.92
C ILE A 233 3.13 14.26 -20.02
N ASP A 234 3.38 15.53 -19.71
CA ASP A 234 3.32 16.62 -20.68
C ASP A 234 4.41 16.47 -21.77
N ASN A 235 5.65 16.13 -21.38
CA ASN A 235 6.73 15.87 -22.32
C ASN A 235 6.44 14.67 -23.24
N LEU A 236 5.87 13.59 -22.67
CA LEU A 236 5.49 12.41 -23.43
C LEU A 236 4.32 12.70 -24.36
N ALA A 237 3.36 13.54 -23.94
CA ALA A 237 2.25 13.99 -24.77
C ALA A 237 2.75 14.75 -26.00
N VAL A 238 3.67 15.71 -25.82
CA VAL A 238 4.29 16.46 -26.92
C VAL A 238 5.00 15.52 -27.90
N LYS A 239 5.72 14.53 -27.39
CA LYS A 239 6.44 13.53 -28.20
C LYS A 239 5.48 12.68 -29.02
N ILE A 240 4.42 12.16 -28.41
CA ILE A 240 3.42 11.31 -29.08
C ILE A 240 2.66 12.12 -30.13
N ALA A 241 2.21 13.34 -29.79
CA ALA A 241 1.56 14.24 -30.75
C ALA A 241 2.48 14.53 -31.96
N GLY A 242 3.79 14.70 -31.73
CA GLY A 242 4.77 14.87 -32.80
C GLY A 242 4.95 13.63 -33.70
N LEU A 243 4.80 12.42 -33.17
CA LEU A 243 4.84 11.19 -33.97
C LEU A 243 3.59 11.04 -34.84
N LEU A 244 2.42 11.33 -34.27
CA LEU A 244 1.14 11.31 -35.00
C LEU A 244 1.13 12.37 -36.10
N ASP A 245 1.59 13.59 -35.82
CA ASP A 245 1.71 14.66 -36.82
C ASP A 245 2.61 14.26 -38.00
N LYS A 246 3.76 13.63 -37.72
CA LYS A 246 4.66 13.12 -38.78
C LYS A 246 4.00 12.01 -39.61
N ARG A 247 3.22 11.14 -38.98
CA ARG A 247 2.52 10.05 -39.68
C ARG A 247 1.47 10.63 -40.62
N HIS A 248 0.62 11.53 -40.14
CA HIS A 248 -0.47 12.13 -40.93
C HIS A 248 0.02 13.02 -42.07
N LYS A 249 1.08 13.82 -41.85
CA LYS A 249 1.70 14.63 -42.91
C LYS A 249 2.29 13.81 -44.06
N LYS A 250 2.69 12.55 -43.82
CA LYS A 250 3.21 11.66 -44.87
C LYS A 250 2.11 11.22 -45.86
N PHE A 251 0.85 11.20 -45.43
CA PHE A 251 -0.28 10.74 -46.24
C PHE A 251 -1.06 11.88 -46.90
N SER A 252 -0.78 13.13 -46.53
CA SER A 252 -1.51 14.29 -47.01
C SER A 252 -0.64 15.23 -47.82
N SER A 253 -0.58 15.01 -49.13
CA SER A 253 -0.24 16.10 -50.05
C SER A 253 -1.48 16.85 -50.55
N ASN A 254 -2.70 16.28 -50.46
CA ASN A 254 -3.89 16.88 -51.08
C ASN A 254 -5.26 16.59 -50.41
N SER A 255 -5.34 16.01 -49.20
CA SER A 255 -6.64 15.65 -48.59
C SER A 255 -7.08 16.65 -47.51
N PRO A 256 -8.28 17.25 -47.62
CA PRO A 256 -8.83 18.13 -46.58
C PRO A 256 -9.17 17.40 -45.27
N TYR A 257 -9.22 16.07 -45.28
CA TYR A 257 -9.49 15.24 -44.08
C TYR A 257 -8.23 14.84 -43.31
N SER A 258 -7.06 15.35 -43.69
CA SER A 258 -5.78 14.98 -43.11
C SER A 258 -5.51 15.49 -41.69
N PHE A 259 -6.48 16.18 -41.09
CA PHE A 259 -6.36 16.81 -39.78
C PHE A 259 -7.20 16.13 -38.69
N ILE A 260 -7.82 14.97 -38.96
CA ILE A 260 -8.57 14.23 -37.93
C ILE A 260 -7.70 13.10 -37.41
N VAL A 261 -7.41 13.11 -36.10
CA VAL A 261 -6.77 11.98 -35.42
C VAL A 261 -7.81 11.31 -34.54
N GLU A 262 -8.19 10.08 -34.88
CA GLU A 262 -9.16 9.35 -34.07
C GLU A 262 -8.60 9.05 -32.67
N TYR A 263 -9.48 9.10 -31.67
CA TYR A 263 -9.12 8.81 -30.28
C TYR A 263 -8.50 7.41 -30.10
N THR A 264 -8.95 6.43 -30.89
CA THR A 264 -8.39 5.07 -30.93
C THR A 264 -6.93 5.06 -31.38
N GLU A 265 -6.55 5.95 -32.30
CA GLU A 265 -5.16 6.10 -32.73
C GLU A 265 -4.29 6.71 -31.62
N ILE A 266 -4.83 7.70 -30.89
CA ILE A 266 -4.18 8.27 -29.70
C ILE A 266 -3.95 7.19 -28.65
N GLN A 267 -5.00 6.42 -28.31
CA GLN A 267 -4.91 5.32 -27.34
C GLN A 267 -3.86 4.29 -27.73
N LYS A 268 -3.80 3.90 -29.01
CA LYS A 268 -2.80 2.96 -29.51
C LYS A 268 -1.38 3.52 -29.38
N ALA A 269 -1.16 4.78 -29.76
CA ALA A 269 0.14 5.42 -29.67
C ALA A 269 0.61 5.57 -28.21
N VAL A 270 -0.31 5.94 -27.31
CA VAL A 270 -0.06 5.99 -25.85
C VAL A 270 0.25 4.60 -25.30
N GLY A 271 -0.52 3.58 -25.67
CA GLY A 271 -0.27 2.19 -25.26
C GLY A 271 1.09 1.70 -25.71
N GLU A 272 1.48 1.96 -26.96
CA GLU A 272 2.80 1.59 -27.49
C GLU A 272 3.95 2.32 -26.79
N ALA A 273 3.78 3.62 -26.50
CA ALA A 273 4.77 4.44 -25.82
C ALA A 273 4.97 4.06 -24.34
N THR A 274 3.93 3.52 -23.70
CA THR A 274 3.91 3.24 -22.25
C THR A 274 3.90 1.74 -21.91
N LYS A 275 3.95 0.84 -22.90
CA LYS A 275 3.80 -0.62 -22.70
C LYS A 275 4.80 -1.24 -21.72
N ASN A 276 5.97 -0.64 -21.57
CA ASN A 276 7.05 -1.13 -20.69
C ASN A 276 7.25 -0.26 -19.45
N ASP A 277 6.39 0.73 -19.23
CA ASP A 277 6.48 1.64 -18.09
C ASP A 277 5.32 1.38 -17.14
N SER A 278 5.61 0.69 -16.04
CA SER A 278 4.63 0.30 -15.01
C SER A 278 4.01 1.49 -14.30
N ARG A 279 4.57 2.70 -14.44
CA ARG A 279 4.01 3.93 -13.86
C ARG A 279 2.72 4.36 -14.56
N PHE A 280 2.49 3.92 -15.80
CA PHE A 280 1.30 4.27 -16.58
C PHE A 280 0.21 3.22 -16.42
N SER A 281 -0.55 3.34 -15.32
CA SER A 281 -1.81 2.61 -15.13
C SER A 281 -2.87 3.00 -16.17
N GLU A 282 -3.99 2.29 -16.20
CA GLU A 282 -5.11 2.62 -17.11
C GLU A 282 -5.61 4.07 -16.92
N GLY A 283 -5.74 4.52 -15.67
CA GLY A 283 -6.11 5.91 -15.37
C GLY A 283 -5.07 6.92 -15.87
N THR A 284 -3.80 6.67 -15.57
CA THR A 284 -2.69 7.55 -16.03
C THR A 284 -2.58 7.59 -17.56
N ARG A 285 -2.88 6.48 -18.25
CA ARG A 285 -2.95 6.44 -19.72
C ARG A 285 -4.10 7.25 -20.28
N ALA A 286 -5.26 7.27 -19.60
CA ALA A 286 -6.38 8.10 -20.00
C ALA A 286 -6.02 9.60 -19.91
N ASP A 287 -5.39 10.01 -18.80
CA ASP A 287 -4.90 11.39 -18.63
C ASP A 287 -3.87 11.77 -19.69
N LEU A 288 -2.91 10.88 -19.99
CA LEU A 288 -1.95 11.09 -21.06
C LEU A 288 -2.63 11.21 -22.43
N CYS A 289 -3.66 10.40 -22.74
CA CYS A 289 -4.43 10.55 -23.97
C CYS A 289 -5.08 11.94 -24.08
N LEU A 290 -5.63 12.47 -22.98
CA LEU A 290 -6.21 13.82 -22.95
C LEU A 290 -5.14 14.89 -23.22
N GLN A 291 -3.95 14.76 -22.64
CA GLN A 291 -2.85 15.70 -22.88
C GLN A 291 -2.34 15.62 -24.33
N VAL A 292 -2.22 14.42 -24.90
CA VAL A 292 -1.90 14.24 -26.32
C VAL A 292 -2.93 14.94 -27.21
N GLY A 293 -4.22 14.82 -26.89
CA GLY A 293 -5.29 15.53 -27.60
C GLY A 293 -5.14 17.05 -27.54
N LYS A 294 -4.76 17.61 -26.38
CA LYS A 294 -4.47 19.06 -26.27
C LYS A 294 -3.29 19.48 -27.14
N GLU A 295 -2.22 18.68 -27.17
CA GLU A 295 -1.04 18.95 -28.01
C GLU A 295 -1.32 18.82 -29.51
N LEU A 296 -2.18 17.88 -29.91
CA LEU A 296 -2.66 17.75 -31.28
C LEU A 296 -3.54 18.94 -31.69
N LYS A 297 -4.42 19.41 -30.79
CA LYS A 297 -5.23 20.61 -31.02
C LYS A 297 -4.39 21.87 -31.25
N LYS A 298 -3.27 22.02 -30.52
CA LYS A 298 -2.29 23.11 -30.75
C LYS A 298 -1.66 23.05 -32.16
N ARG A 299 -1.71 21.89 -32.82
CA ARG A 299 -1.18 21.64 -34.17
C ARG A 299 -2.28 21.65 -35.24
N ASN A 300 -3.48 22.13 -34.92
CA ASN A 300 -4.66 22.19 -35.79
C ASN A 300 -5.24 20.82 -36.20
N TYR A 301 -5.03 19.78 -35.39
CA TYR A 301 -5.80 18.54 -35.52
C TYR A 301 -7.14 18.67 -34.76
N MET A 302 -8.19 18.07 -35.31
CA MET A 302 -9.49 17.87 -34.67
C MET A 302 -9.56 16.53 -33.95
#